data_AF-A0AAE1T839-F1
#
_entry.id   AF-A0AAE1T839-F1
#
_cell.length_a   1.000
_cell.length_b   1.000
_cell.length_c   1.000
_cell.angle_alpha   90.00
_cell.angle_beta   90.00
_cell.angle_gamma   90.00
#
_symmetry.space_group_name_H-M   'P 1'
#
loop_
_entity.id
_entity.type
_entity.pdbx_description
1 polymer ?
#
loop_
_entity_poly.entity_id
_entity_poly.type
_entity_poly.pdbx_seq_one_letter_code
_entity_poly.pdbx_strand_id
1 'polypeptide(L)'
;MLASTSGQKKHLLGSFILETPLIRHNLDVMHIEKNVFDNIFNTLMDRKGKMKSNLNAWKDLKIICNRPELELDERRSNAIPKVVYTLTKEPKMRICECIRGLKFFNGYASNTVRYVDMTKFRIHGMKCHNYHVFMQKLISIVFREMLSEHVWSALTGVSLLFQSICSTTLDVTKLETQCCRHHV
;
A
#
# COMPACT_ATOMS: atom_id res chain seq x y z
N MET A 1 18.93 4.01 -38.87
CA MET A 1 19.40 2.94 -37.97
C MET A 1 20.27 3.58 -36.90
N LEU A 2 19.70 4.03 -35.78
CA LEU A 2 20.43 4.24 -34.53
C LEU A 2 19.46 3.99 -33.38
N ALA A 3 19.86 3.05 -32.54
CA ALA A 3 19.07 2.39 -31.51
C ALA A 3 19.09 3.16 -30.18
N SER A 4 17.96 3.10 -29.48
CA SER A 4 17.78 2.84 -28.05
C SER A 4 18.74 3.49 -27.04
N THR A 5 18.26 4.53 -26.36
CA THR A 5 18.73 4.95 -25.02
C THR A 5 17.54 5.16 -24.06
N SER A 6 16.73 4.11 -23.85
CA SER A 6 15.64 4.14 -22.85
C SER A 6 15.94 3.34 -21.57
N GLY A 7 17.11 2.70 -21.47
CA GLY A 7 17.42 1.72 -20.41
C GLY A 7 18.10 2.27 -19.14
N GLN A 8 18.85 3.38 -19.20
CA GLN A 8 19.72 3.75 -18.07
C GLN A 8 19.11 4.69 -17.02
N LYS A 9 18.02 5.40 -17.32
CA LYS A 9 17.44 6.37 -16.36
C LYS A 9 16.56 5.75 -15.27
N LYS A 10 15.99 4.56 -15.50
CA LYS A 10 15.09 3.90 -14.54
C LYS A 10 15.84 3.17 -13.42
N HIS A 11 17.07 2.74 -13.69
CA HIS A 11 17.91 2.06 -12.70
C HIS A 11 18.47 3.03 -11.64
N LEU A 12 18.72 4.28 -12.03
CA LEU A 12 19.33 5.30 -11.16
C LEU A 12 18.41 5.77 -10.02
N LEU A 13 17.09 5.78 -10.20
CA LEU A 13 16.15 6.20 -9.15
C LEU A 13 15.96 5.13 -8.05
N GLY A 14 16.07 3.85 -8.41
CA GLY A 14 15.99 2.74 -7.46
C GLY A 14 17.31 2.55 -6.68
N SER A 15 18.45 2.65 -7.36
CA SER A 15 19.77 2.48 -6.74
C SER A 15 20.14 3.65 -5.82
N PHE A 16 19.77 4.89 -6.17
CA PHE A 16 20.12 6.06 -5.35
C PHE A 16 19.33 6.14 -4.02
N ILE A 17 18.16 5.47 -3.94
CA ILE A 17 17.37 5.42 -2.69
C ILE A 17 17.90 4.36 -1.71
N LEU A 18 18.67 3.37 -2.17
CA LEU A 18 19.04 2.19 -1.36
C LEU A 18 20.49 2.19 -0.85
N GLU A 19 21.37 3.02 -1.41
CA GLU A 19 22.83 2.94 -1.16
C GLU A 19 23.32 3.67 0.11
N THR A 20 22.47 4.34 0.88
CA THR A 20 22.92 5.09 2.07
C THR A 20 22.39 4.48 3.39
N PRO A 21 23.27 3.87 4.22
CA PRO A 21 22.94 3.40 5.57
C PRO A 21 22.39 4.49 6.50
N LEU A 22 22.54 5.77 6.10
CA LEU A 22 22.07 6.97 6.79
C LEU A 22 20.53 7.15 6.75
N ILE A 23 19.83 6.47 5.84
CA ILE A 23 18.39 6.64 5.66
C ILE A 23 17.59 6.16 6.89
N ARG A 24 18.05 5.12 7.60
CA ARG A 24 17.31 4.56 8.76
C ARG A 24 17.12 5.55 9.91
N HIS A 25 18.06 6.48 10.09
CA HIS A 25 17.98 7.49 11.16
C HIS A 25 17.21 8.76 10.73
N ASN A 26 16.96 8.92 9.42
CA ASN A 26 16.28 10.09 8.88
C ASN A 26 14.82 9.80 8.48
N LEU A 27 14.44 8.53 8.39
CA LEU A 27 13.06 8.12 8.13
C LEU A 27 12.32 7.88 9.42
N ASP A 28 11.28 8.68 9.65
CA ASP A 28 10.27 8.37 10.66
C ASP A 28 9.35 7.25 10.14
N VAL A 29 9.85 6.01 10.20
CA VAL A 29 9.17 4.85 9.60
C VAL A 29 7.79 4.64 10.21
N MET A 30 7.62 4.91 11.50
CA MET A 30 6.34 4.79 12.20
C MET A 30 5.27 5.72 11.59
N HIS A 31 5.64 6.98 11.31
CA HIS A 31 4.73 7.92 10.64
C HIS A 31 4.52 7.57 9.17
N ILE A 32 5.55 7.09 8.48
CA ILE A 32 5.44 6.64 7.08
C ILE A 32 4.48 5.45 6.98
N GLU A 33 4.64 4.41 7.79
CA GLU A 33 3.77 3.23 7.84
C GLU A 33 2.32 3.62 8.12
N LYS A 34 2.08 4.52 9.09
CA LYS A 34 0.75 5.05 9.36
C LYS A 34 0.16 5.73 8.12
N ASN A 35 0.93 6.61 7.47
CA ASN A 35 0.45 7.34 6.29
C ASN A 35 0.16 6.40 5.11
N VAL A 36 1.03 5.42 4.86
CA VAL A 36 0.85 4.43 3.79
C VAL A 36 -0.36 3.56 4.09
N PHE A 37 -0.49 3.05 5.31
CA PHE A 37 -1.67 2.29 5.74
C PHE A 37 -2.95 3.09 5.53
N ASP A 38 -3.02 4.33 6.04
CA ASP A 38 -4.21 5.16 5.95
C ASP A 38 -4.60 5.37 4.47
N ASN A 39 -3.63 5.61 3.59
CA ASN A 39 -3.89 5.76 2.16
C ASN A 39 -4.42 4.47 1.51
N ILE A 40 -3.77 3.32 1.77
CA ILE A 40 -4.22 2.02 1.25
C ILE A 40 -5.63 1.71 1.74
N PHE A 41 -5.83 1.79 3.06
CA PHE A 41 -7.10 1.46 3.70
C PHE A 41 -8.23 2.37 3.20
N ASN A 42 -8.02 3.69 3.13
CA ASN A 42 -9.02 4.63 2.63
C ASN A 42 -9.37 4.39 1.15
N THR A 43 -8.40 3.92 0.36
CA THR A 43 -8.59 3.60 -1.06
C THR A 43 -9.41 2.31 -1.23
N LEU A 44 -9.07 1.24 -0.52
CA LEU A 44 -9.82 -0.02 -0.55
C LEU A 44 -11.25 0.13 0.00
N MET A 45 -11.41 0.99 1.02
CA MET A 45 -12.70 1.28 1.64
C MET A 45 -13.52 2.35 0.89
N ASP A 46 -13.01 2.94 -0.21
CA ASP A 46 -13.67 4.00 -0.99
C ASP A 46 -14.17 5.16 -0.12
N ARG A 47 -13.25 5.76 0.65
CA ARG A 47 -13.57 6.86 1.55
C ARG A 47 -13.46 8.20 0.83
N LYS A 48 -14.62 8.72 0.41
CA LYS A 48 -14.76 10.06 -0.18
C LYS A 48 -14.01 11.12 0.64
N GLY A 49 -13.18 11.92 -0.04
CA GLY A 49 -12.39 13.01 0.56
C GLY A 49 -11.15 12.58 1.35
N LYS A 50 -10.85 11.27 1.43
CA LYS A 50 -9.63 10.73 2.07
C LYS A 50 -8.73 9.92 1.13
N MET A 51 -9.22 9.61 -0.08
CA MET A 51 -8.43 8.99 -1.12
C MET A 51 -7.45 10.02 -1.71
N LYS A 52 -6.19 9.61 -1.87
CA LYS A 52 -5.15 10.46 -2.48
C LYS A 52 -5.20 10.44 -4.03
N SER A 53 -6.17 9.76 -4.62
CA SER A 53 -6.43 9.73 -6.06
C SER A 53 -7.25 10.94 -6.50
N ASN A 54 -6.58 12.00 -6.97
CA ASN A 54 -7.22 13.13 -7.63
C ASN A 54 -7.16 12.97 -9.17
N LEU A 55 -7.90 13.80 -9.91
CA LEU A 55 -7.93 13.71 -11.38
C LEU A 55 -6.53 13.82 -12.01
N ASN A 56 -5.63 14.61 -11.42
CA ASN A 56 -4.26 14.76 -11.91
C ASN A 56 -3.47 13.47 -11.74
N ALA A 57 -3.58 12.79 -10.60
CA ALA A 57 -2.94 11.49 -10.37
C ALA A 57 -3.41 10.44 -11.40
N TRP A 58 -4.66 10.50 -11.85
CA TRP A 58 -5.16 9.64 -12.93
C TRP A 58 -4.60 10.00 -14.32
N LYS A 59 -4.35 11.29 -14.58
CA LYS A 59 -3.64 11.72 -15.80
C LYS A 59 -2.18 11.28 -15.76
N ASP A 60 -1.53 11.38 -14.60
CA ASP A 60 -0.16 10.94 -14.40
C ASP A 60 -0.02 9.43 -14.59
N LEU A 61 -1.03 8.64 -14.17
CA LEU A 61 -1.05 7.19 -14.41
C LEU A 61 -0.95 6.85 -15.91
N LYS A 62 -1.57 7.62 -16.81
CA LYS A 62 -1.42 7.42 -18.27
C LYS A 62 0.02 7.62 -18.75
N ILE A 63 0.74 8.55 -18.13
CA ILE A 63 2.12 8.90 -18.51
C ILE A 63 3.11 7.88 -17.92
N ILE A 64 2.87 7.43 -16.69
CA ILE A 64 3.81 6.62 -15.90
C ILE A 64 3.55 5.13 -16.07
N CYS A 65 2.31 4.71 -16.29
CA CYS A 65 1.89 3.30 -16.33
C CYS A 65 1.32 2.93 -17.70
N ASN A 66 1.81 1.82 -18.27
CA ASN A 66 1.29 1.26 -19.52
C ASN A 66 0.07 0.35 -19.25
N ARG A 67 -1.02 0.91 -18.71
CA ARG A 67 -2.25 0.19 -18.35
C ARG A 67 -3.49 0.87 -18.95
N PRO A 68 -3.82 0.58 -20.22
CA PRO A 68 -4.90 1.25 -20.93
C PRO A 68 -6.28 1.03 -20.27
N GLU A 69 -6.46 -0.06 -19.52
CA GLU A 69 -7.70 -0.35 -18.77
C GLU A 69 -7.97 0.60 -17.59
N LEU A 70 -6.96 1.39 -17.18
CA LEU A 70 -7.06 2.38 -16.10
C LEU A 70 -7.02 3.83 -16.63
N GLU A 71 -6.99 4.03 -17.94
CA GLU A 71 -7.00 5.37 -18.53
C GLU A 71 -8.38 6.04 -18.37
N LEU A 72 -8.37 7.34 -18.11
CA LEU A 72 -9.60 8.14 -18.09
C LEU A 72 -10.15 8.25 -19.52
N ASP A 73 -11.42 7.90 -19.70
CA ASP A 73 -12.14 8.18 -20.93
C ASP A 73 -12.53 9.66 -20.97
N GLU A 74 -11.74 10.47 -21.68
CA GLU A 74 -11.97 11.91 -21.86
C GLU A 74 -13.34 12.21 -22.49
N ARG A 75 -14.00 11.23 -23.14
CA ARG A 75 -15.28 11.41 -23.84
C ARG A 75 -16.50 11.16 -22.95
N ARG A 76 -16.37 10.44 -21.84
CA ARG A 76 -17.52 9.95 -21.04
C ARG A 76 -17.73 10.68 -19.71
N SER A 77 -17.13 11.86 -19.54
CA SER A 77 -16.93 12.56 -18.25
C SER A 77 -15.63 12.12 -17.60
N ASN A 78 -14.93 13.05 -16.96
CA ASN A 78 -13.77 12.84 -16.08
C ASN A 78 -14.09 11.99 -14.83
N ALA A 79 -15.13 11.15 -14.90
CA ALA A 79 -15.51 10.19 -13.90
C ALA A 79 -14.40 9.15 -13.80
N ILE A 80 -13.68 9.21 -12.68
CA ILE A 80 -12.68 8.21 -12.30
C ILE A 80 -13.33 6.82 -12.44
N PRO A 81 -12.72 5.89 -13.21
CA PRO A 81 -13.25 4.54 -13.37
C PRO A 81 -13.49 3.94 -11.99
N LYS A 82 -14.62 3.25 -11.79
CA LYS A 82 -14.86 2.55 -10.53
C LYS A 82 -13.83 1.43 -10.41
N VAL A 83 -12.76 1.71 -9.68
CA VAL A 83 -11.51 0.95 -9.81
C VAL A 83 -11.65 -0.45 -9.23
N VAL A 84 -11.04 -1.42 -9.93
CA VAL A 84 -11.06 -2.86 -9.64
C VAL A 84 -10.68 -3.23 -8.21
N TYR A 85 -9.96 -2.36 -7.50
CA TYR A 85 -9.54 -2.59 -6.10
C TYR A 85 -10.54 -2.06 -5.04
N THR A 86 -11.65 -1.45 -5.44
CA THR A 86 -12.65 -0.95 -4.48
C THR A 86 -13.52 -2.10 -3.97
N LEU A 87 -13.56 -2.26 -2.65
CA LEU A 87 -14.34 -3.31 -2.01
C LEU A 87 -15.85 -3.04 -2.07
N THR A 88 -16.65 -4.09 -2.18
CA THR A 88 -18.10 -4.04 -1.94
C THR A 88 -18.40 -4.08 -0.44
N LYS A 89 -19.65 -3.85 -0.04
CA LYS A 89 -20.04 -3.73 1.38
C LYS A 89 -19.69 -4.97 2.22
N GLU A 90 -19.89 -6.17 1.67
CA GLU A 90 -19.62 -7.43 2.37
C GLU A 90 -18.13 -7.64 2.71
N PRO A 91 -17.17 -7.55 1.76
CA PRO A 91 -15.75 -7.57 2.07
C PRO A 91 -15.32 -6.48 3.07
N LYS A 92 -15.86 -5.25 2.98
CA LYS A 92 -15.56 -4.19 3.96
C LYS A 92 -15.96 -4.61 5.38
N MET A 93 -17.15 -5.20 5.52
CA MET A 93 -17.64 -5.69 6.80
C MET A 93 -16.75 -6.82 7.35
N ARG A 94 -16.41 -7.81 6.52
CA ARG A 94 -15.53 -8.92 6.91
C ARG A 94 -14.13 -8.44 7.33
N ILE A 95 -13.55 -7.46 6.63
CA ILE A 95 -12.27 -6.86 7.03
C ILE A 95 -12.40 -6.18 8.38
N CYS A 96 -13.44 -5.38 8.59
CA CYS A 96 -13.67 -4.71 9.87
C CYS A 96 -13.89 -5.72 11.01
N GLU A 97 -14.61 -6.81 10.78
CA GLU A 97 -14.79 -7.91 11.73
C GLU A 97 -13.48 -8.63 12.03
N CYS A 98 -12.70 -8.95 11.00
CA CYS A 98 -11.38 -9.55 11.13
C CYS A 98 -10.49 -8.69 12.03
N ILE A 99 -10.36 -7.40 11.71
CA ILE A 99 -9.55 -6.46 12.49
C ILE A 99 -10.05 -6.35 13.93
N ARG A 100 -11.36 -6.24 14.13
CA ARG A 100 -11.98 -6.19 15.46
C ARG A 100 -11.76 -7.48 16.26
N GLY A 101 -11.67 -8.62 15.59
CA GLY A 101 -11.43 -9.94 16.19
C GLY A 101 -9.96 -10.24 16.49
N LEU A 102 -9.01 -9.43 16.00
CA LEU A 102 -7.59 -9.63 16.26
C LEU A 102 -7.29 -9.52 17.76
N LYS A 103 -6.77 -10.62 18.31
CA LYS A 103 -6.23 -10.67 19.67
C LYS A 103 -4.72 -10.87 19.59
N PHE A 104 -3.99 -10.06 20.33
CA PHE A 104 -2.54 -10.16 20.44
C PHE A 104 -2.16 -10.71 21.81
N PHE A 105 -1.05 -11.46 21.88
CA PHE A 105 -0.43 -11.80 23.16
C PHE A 105 -0.05 -10.51 23.90
N ASN A 106 -0.16 -10.54 25.22
CA ASN A 106 -0.06 -9.34 26.06
C ASN A 106 1.23 -8.54 25.75
N GLY A 107 1.10 -7.25 25.46
CA GLY A 107 2.22 -6.36 25.13
C GLY A 107 2.63 -6.27 23.65
N TYR A 108 2.16 -7.16 22.77
CA TYR A 108 2.58 -7.11 21.34
C TYR A 108 1.90 -5.98 20.55
N ALA A 109 0.59 -5.79 20.73
CA ALA A 109 -0.14 -4.64 20.20
C ALA A 109 -1.40 -4.40 21.03
N SER A 110 -1.93 -3.18 20.96
CA SER A 110 -3.12 -2.80 21.74
C SER A 110 -4.41 -3.36 21.13
N ASN A 111 -5.40 -3.61 22.00
CA ASN A 111 -6.68 -4.22 21.63
C ASN A 111 -7.35 -3.47 20.46
N THR A 112 -7.60 -4.17 19.36
CA THR A 112 -8.09 -3.62 18.10
C THR A 112 -9.58 -3.28 18.10
N VAL A 113 -10.34 -3.82 19.07
CA VAL A 113 -11.80 -3.66 19.14
C VAL A 113 -12.21 -2.19 19.18
N ARG A 114 -11.39 -1.34 19.79
CA ARG A 114 -11.70 0.07 20.02
C ARG A 114 -11.51 0.97 18.80
N TYR A 115 -10.87 0.49 17.74
CA TYR A 115 -10.47 1.34 16.61
C TYR A 115 -11.41 1.25 15.42
N VAL A 116 -12.28 0.23 15.34
CA VAL A 116 -13.05 -0.06 14.13
C VAL A 116 -14.49 0.44 14.26
N ASP A 117 -14.88 1.35 13.37
CA ASP A 117 -16.25 1.83 13.20
C ASP A 117 -16.94 0.97 12.13
N MET A 118 -17.81 0.05 12.58
CA MET A 118 -18.55 -0.90 11.73
C MET A 118 -19.61 -0.23 10.85
N THR A 119 -20.06 0.97 11.21
CA THR A 119 -21.09 1.70 10.45
C THR A 119 -20.47 2.43 9.27
N LYS A 120 -19.30 3.03 9.48
CA LYS A 120 -18.59 3.84 8.47
C LYS A 120 -17.41 3.11 7.82
N PHE A 121 -17.16 1.84 8.17
CA PHE A 121 -16.02 1.03 7.72
C PHE A 121 -14.68 1.78 7.80
N ARG A 122 -14.41 2.41 8.96
CA ARG A 122 -13.19 3.21 9.18
C ARG A 122 -12.46 2.78 10.43
N ILE A 123 -11.15 3.05 10.44
CA ILE A 123 -10.30 2.90 11.62
C ILE A 123 -10.01 4.27 12.21
N HIS A 124 -10.06 4.39 13.54
CA HIS A 124 -9.77 5.63 14.27
C HIS A 124 -9.00 5.37 15.57
N GLY A 125 -8.15 6.31 15.98
CA GLY A 125 -7.48 6.27 17.29
C GLY A 125 -6.48 5.12 17.46
N MET A 126 -6.07 4.47 16.37
CA MET A 126 -5.03 3.44 16.41
C MET A 126 -3.67 4.10 16.68
N LYS A 127 -2.85 3.51 17.54
CA LYS A 127 -1.49 4.02 17.84
C LYS A 127 -0.52 3.64 16.73
N CYS A 128 0.53 4.44 16.50
CA CYS A 128 1.57 4.17 15.49
C CYS A 128 2.13 2.75 15.59
N HIS A 129 2.36 2.23 16.81
CA HIS A 129 2.81 0.86 17.04
C HIS A 129 1.91 -0.22 16.43
N ASN A 130 0.60 -0.03 16.47
CA ASN A 130 -0.31 -0.98 15.86
C ASN A 130 -0.26 -0.89 14.32
N TYR A 131 -0.06 0.31 13.75
CA TYR A 131 0.14 0.47 12.31
C TYR A 131 1.41 -0.25 11.84
N HIS A 132 2.49 -0.19 12.63
CA HIS A 132 3.75 -0.89 12.37
C HIS A 132 3.53 -2.40 12.27
N VAL A 133 2.92 -3.00 13.29
CA VAL A 133 2.55 -4.41 13.29
C VAL A 133 1.64 -4.75 12.11
N PHE A 134 0.69 -3.87 11.78
CA PHE A 134 -0.24 -4.12 10.69
C PHE A 134 0.44 -4.15 9.33
N MET A 135 1.23 -3.13 9.02
CA MET A 135 1.94 -3.01 7.74
C MET A 135 2.90 -4.17 7.54
N GLN A 136 3.59 -4.60 8.59
CA GLN A 136 4.59 -5.64 8.47
C GLN A 136 4.04 -7.07 8.51
N LYS A 137 2.95 -7.33 9.21
CA LYS A 137 2.52 -8.72 9.46
C LYS A 137 1.07 -9.01 9.12
N LEU A 138 0.18 -8.02 9.20
CA LEU A 138 -1.26 -8.28 9.14
C LEU A 138 -1.89 -7.87 7.82
N ILE A 139 -1.31 -6.94 7.07
CA ILE A 139 -1.93 -6.42 5.85
C ILE A 139 -2.15 -7.51 4.80
N SER A 140 -1.19 -8.43 4.61
CA SER A 140 -1.37 -9.55 3.68
C SER A 140 -2.36 -10.59 4.20
N ILE A 141 -2.50 -10.73 5.53
CA ILE A 141 -3.40 -11.71 6.15
C ILE A 141 -4.84 -11.23 6.09
N VAL A 142 -5.09 -10.01 6.56
CA VAL A 142 -6.45 -9.43 6.69
C VAL A 142 -7.12 -9.27 5.33
N PHE A 143 -6.35 -8.99 4.27
CA PHE A 143 -6.88 -8.71 2.95
C PHE A 143 -6.86 -9.91 1.99
N ARG A 144 -6.35 -11.08 2.42
CA ARG A 144 -6.09 -12.24 1.55
C ARG A 144 -7.29 -12.72 0.74
N GLU A 145 -8.44 -12.88 1.40
CA GLU A 145 -9.64 -13.44 0.77
C GLU A 145 -10.56 -12.37 0.17
N MET A 146 -10.20 -11.09 0.31
CA MET A 146 -11.08 -9.95 0.04
C MET A 146 -10.69 -9.19 -1.23
N LEU A 147 -9.52 -9.46 -1.78
CA LEU A 147 -8.93 -8.76 -2.93
C LEU A 147 -8.58 -9.74 -4.05
N SER A 148 -8.51 -9.24 -5.28
CA SER A 148 -7.94 -10.02 -6.38
C SER A 148 -6.47 -10.32 -6.14
N GLU A 149 -5.99 -11.42 -6.71
CA GLU A 149 -4.62 -11.92 -6.51
C GLU A 149 -3.57 -10.83 -6.82
N HIS A 150 -3.77 -10.05 -7.89
CA HIS A 150 -2.87 -8.97 -8.26
C HIS A 150 -2.78 -7.86 -7.20
N VAL A 151 -3.91 -7.46 -6.62
CA VAL A 151 -3.93 -6.39 -5.60
C VAL A 151 -3.36 -6.92 -4.28
N TRP A 152 -3.72 -8.15 -3.91
CA TRP A 152 -3.18 -8.80 -2.72
C TRP A 152 -1.67 -9.02 -2.80
N SER A 153 -1.16 -9.43 -3.96
CA SER A 153 0.28 -9.58 -4.21
C SER A 153 1.03 -8.26 -4.05
N ALA A 154 0.45 -7.15 -4.55
CA ALA A 154 1.01 -5.82 -4.35
C ALA A 154 1.05 -5.42 -2.87
N LEU A 155 -0.03 -5.66 -2.10
CA LEU A 155 -0.04 -5.40 -0.66
C LEU A 155 0.98 -6.25 0.10
N THR A 156 1.17 -7.50 -0.33
CA THR A 156 2.18 -8.39 0.24
C THR A 156 3.59 -7.86 -0.05
N GLY A 157 3.84 -7.37 -1.27
CA GLY A 157 5.10 -6.71 -1.62
C GLY A 157 5.39 -5.50 -0.73
N VAL A 158 4.39 -4.63 -0.50
CA VAL A 158 4.50 -3.49 0.43
C VAL A 158 4.82 -3.97 1.85
N SER A 159 4.18 -5.04 2.32
CA SER A 159 4.45 -5.60 3.64
C SER A 159 5.89 -6.10 3.80
N LEU A 160 6.41 -6.81 2.78
CA LEU A 160 7.78 -7.31 2.75
C LEU A 160 8.80 -6.17 2.68
N LEU A 161 8.50 -5.10 1.95
CA LEU A 161 9.32 -3.89 1.89
C LEU A 161 9.49 -3.27 3.29
N PHE A 162 8.38 -3.04 4.01
CA PHE A 162 8.44 -2.49 5.36
C PHE A 162 9.16 -3.41 6.35
N GLN A 163 8.96 -4.73 6.24
CA GLN A 163 9.72 -5.71 7.03
C GLN A 163 11.23 -5.62 6.77
N SER A 164 11.63 -5.44 5.51
CA SER A 164 13.04 -5.34 5.13
C SER A 164 13.67 -4.03 5.61
N ILE A 165 12.99 -2.90 5.43
CA ILE A 165 13.46 -1.58 5.89
C ILE A 165 13.57 -1.52 7.42
N CYS A 166 12.66 -2.18 8.14
CA CYS A 166 12.67 -2.22 9.61
C CYS A 166 13.53 -3.35 10.19
N SER A 167 14.15 -4.18 9.36
CA SER A 167 15.02 -5.25 9.85
C SER A 167 16.33 -4.68 10.42
N THR A 168 16.91 -5.40 11.38
CA THR A 168 18.20 -5.03 12.00
C THR A 168 19.33 -4.96 10.97
N THR A 169 19.29 -5.83 9.96
CA THR A 169 20.28 -5.90 8.88
C THR A 169 19.61 -5.62 7.54
N LEU A 170 19.87 -4.44 6.98
CA LEU A 170 19.36 -4.07 5.66
C LEU A 170 20.10 -4.86 4.58
N ASP A 171 19.39 -5.74 3.89
CA ASP A 171 19.90 -6.50 2.75
C ASP A 171 19.43 -5.82 1.46
N VAL A 172 20.31 -5.00 0.90
CA VAL A 172 20.03 -4.19 -0.30
C VAL A 172 19.67 -5.09 -1.48
N THR A 173 20.33 -6.23 -1.63
CA THR A 173 20.06 -7.20 -2.70
C THR A 173 18.65 -7.78 -2.59
N LYS A 174 18.17 -8.08 -1.36
CA LYS A 174 16.78 -8.52 -1.16
C LYS A 174 15.76 -7.44 -1.50
N LEU A 175 16.05 -6.17 -1.20
CA LEU A 175 15.17 -5.05 -1.52
C LEU A 175 15.05 -4.84 -3.04
N GLU A 176 16.17 -4.85 -3.76
CA GLU A 176 16.19 -4.74 -5.22
C GLU A 176 15.41 -5.89 -5.87
N THR A 177 15.60 -7.11 -5.37
CA THR A 177 14.90 -8.30 -5.88
C THR A 177 13.39 -8.24 -5.63
N GLN A 178 12.95 -7.66 -4.50
CA GLN A 178 11.53 -7.50 -4.17
C GLN A 178 10.85 -6.44 -5.04
N CYS A 179 11.53 -5.33 -5.35
CA CYS A 179 11.00 -4.30 -6.25
C CYS A 179 10.89 -4.78 -7.70
N CYS A 180 11.78 -5.68 -8.15
CA CYS A 180 11.82 -6.14 -9.54
C CYS A 180 10.89 -7.33 -9.85
N ARG A 181 10.36 -8.05 -8.85
CA ARG A 181 9.48 -9.23 -9.07
C ARG A 181 8.05 -8.90 -9.53
N HIS A 182 7.64 -7.63 -9.49
CA HIS A 182 6.28 -7.22 -9.91
C HIS A 182 6.22 -6.61 -11.32
N HIS A 183 7.28 -6.77 -12.12
CA HIS A 183 7.38 -6.28 -13.50
C HIS A 183 7.45 -7.38 -14.58
N VAL A 184 6.89 -8.56 -14.32
CA VAL A 184 6.62 -9.58 -15.34
C VAL A 184 5.15 -9.95 -15.32
#